data_AF-A0A1Z8W2R9-F1
#
_entry.id   AF-A0A1Z8W2R9-F1
#
_cell.length_a   1.000
_cell.length_b   1.000
_cell.length_c   1.000
_cell.angle_alpha   90.00
_cell.angle_beta   90.00
_cell.angle_gamma   90.00
#
_symmetry.space_group_name_H-M   'P 1'
#
loop_
_entity.id
_entity.type
_entity.pdbx_description
1 polymer ?
#
loop_
_entity_poly.entity_id
_entity_poly.type
_entity_poly.pdbx_seq_one_letter_code
_entity_poly.pdbx_strand_id
1 'polypeptide(L)' 'MFFEFEPGDFVINPKNKDWGIGQIQTIVKNKVTVNFENVGKKVLNLDIVNLDKLDASRTTKKNY' A
#
# COMPACT_ATOMS: atom_id res chain seq x y z
N MET A 1 -14.50 4.38 -12.24
CA MET A 1 -14.13 3.55 -11.07
C MET A 1 -12.79 4.09 -10.60
N PHE A 2 -12.78 4.87 -9.53
CA PHE A 2 -11.52 5.38 -8.95
C PHE A 2 -11.03 4.32 -7.99
N PHE A 3 -10.09 3.49 -8.41
CA PHE A 3 -9.29 2.76 -7.46
C PHE A 3 -8.29 3.75 -6.87
N GLU A 4 -8.23 3.86 -5.54
CA GLU A 4 -7.27 4.73 -4.83
C GLU A 4 -5.81 4.29 -5.04
N PHE A 5 -5.63 3.12 -5.66
CA PHE A 5 -4.36 2.48 -5.90
C PHE A 5 -4.25 1.99 -7.34
N GLU A 6 -3.01 1.90 -7.82
CA GLU A 6 -2.66 1.30 -9.10
C GLU A 6 -1.51 0.29 -8.94
N PRO A 7 -1.40 -0.73 -9.80
CA PRO A 7 -0.21 -1.56 -9.87
C PRO A 7 1.07 -0.72 -10.00
N GLY A 8 2.06 -1.00 -9.15
CA GLY A 8 3.30 -0.24 -9.05
C GLY A 8 3.35 0.72 -7.87
N ASP A 9 2.20 1.10 -7.30
CA ASP A 9 2.15 1.93 -6.10
C ASP A 9 2.84 1.26 -4.91
N PHE A 10 3.56 2.07 -4.12
CA PHE A 10 4.11 1.66 -2.86
C PHE A 10 3.17 2.03 -1.72
N VAL A 11 2.99 1.09 -0.79
CA VAL A 11 2.07 1.20 0.32
C VAL A 11 2.69 0.65 1.60
N ILE A 12 2.18 1.11 2.74
CA ILE A 12 2.45 0.48 4.04
C ILE A 12 1.14 0.07 4.69
N ASN A 13 1.18 -1.01 5.49
CA ASN A 13 0.07 -1.37 6.34
C ASN A 13 0.26 -0.70 7.72
N PRO A 14 -0.49 0.37 8.07
CA PRO A 14 -0.32 1.05 9.36
C PRO A 14 -0.57 0.14 10.57
N LYS A 15 -1.38 -0.93 10.40
CA LYS A 15 -1.62 -1.94 11.44
C LYS A 15 -0.52 -3.00 11.54
N ASN A 16 0.28 -3.19 10.49
CA ASN A 16 1.36 -4.18 10.44
C ASN A 16 2.61 -3.57 9.79
N LYS A 17 3.22 -2.61 10.49
CA LYS A 17 4.41 -1.90 10.00
C LYS A 17 5.63 -2.82 9.85
N ASP A 18 5.65 -3.92 10.58
CA ASP A 18 6.67 -4.97 10.51
C ASP A 18 6.71 -5.68 9.14
N TRP A 19 5.63 -5.62 8.36
CA TRP A 19 5.62 -6.17 7.00
C TRP A 19 6.57 -5.43 6.05
N GLY A 20 6.96 -4.20 6.40
CA GLY A 20 7.81 -3.35 5.57
C GLY A 20 7.02 -2.63 4.48
N ILE A 21 7.73 -2.07 3.50
CA ILE A 21 7.10 -1.42 2.36
C ILE A 21 6.55 -2.51 1.44
N GLY A 22 5.33 -2.29 0.94
CA GLY A 22 4.67 -3.18 0.00
C GLY A 22 4.52 -2.52 -1.35
N GLN A 23 4.73 -3.28 -2.43
CA GLN A 23 4.37 -2.85 -3.79
C GLN A 23 3.09 -3.53 -4.25
N ILE A 24 2.13 -2.75 -4.73
CA ILE A 24 0.89 -3.27 -5.32
C ILE A 24 1.23 -3.93 -6.66
N GLN A 25 0.88 -5.21 -6.79
CA GLN A 25 1.08 -5.98 -8.03
C GLN A 25 -0.18 -6.03 -8.88
N THR A 26 -1.33 -6.28 -8.26
CA THR A 26 -2.62 -6.40 -8.96
C THR A 26 -3.78 -5.92 -8.10
N ILE A 27 -4.83 -5.45 -8.75
CA ILE A 27 -6.07 -4.98 -8.11
C ILE A 27 -7.23 -5.69 -8.81
N VAL A 28 -8.05 -6.36 -8.02
CA VAL A 28 -9.23 -7.10 -8.51
C VAL A 28 -10.40 -6.76 -7.60
N LYS A 29 -11.28 -5.87 -8.06
CA LYS A 29 -12.42 -5.34 -7.27
C LYS A 29 -11.90 -4.79 -5.94
N ASN A 30 -12.42 -5.28 -4.81
CA ASN A 30 -12.03 -4.86 -3.46
C ASN A 30 -10.74 -5.53 -2.94
N LYS A 31 -10.08 -6.38 -3.73
CA LYS A 31 -8.85 -7.06 -3.31
C LYS A 31 -7.63 -6.49 -4.01
N VAL A 32 -6.56 -6.34 -3.24
CA VAL A 32 -5.25 -5.94 -3.74
C VAL A 32 -4.23 -7.01 -3.40
N THR A 33 -3.38 -7.33 -4.38
CA THR A 33 -2.20 -8.17 -4.15
C THR A 33 -1.01 -7.25 -3.94
N VAL A 34 -0.38 -7.33 -2.78
CA VAL A 34 0.78 -6.52 -2.41
C VAL A 34 1.94 -7.45 -2.11
N ASN A 35 3.13 -7.14 -2.63
CA ASN A 35 4.35 -7.82 -2.24
C ASN A 35 5.10 -6.97 -1.22
N PHE A 36 5.09 -7.42 0.03
CA PHE A 36 5.77 -6.75 1.15
C PHE A 36 7.20 -7.27 1.31
N GLU A 37 8.12 -6.39 1.67
CA GLU A 37 9.55 -6.70 1.82
C GLU A 37 9.83 -7.84 2.82
N ASN A 38 9.17 -7.82 3.99
CA ASN A 38 9.53 -8.72 5.09
C ASN A 38 8.68 -9.99 5.15
N VAL A 39 7.47 -9.96 4.59
CA VAL A 39 6.49 -11.05 4.68
C VAL A 39 6.05 -11.61 3.33
N GLY A 40 6.61 -11.08 2.24
CA GLY A 40 6.31 -11.48 0.88
C GLY A 40 4.91 -11.10 0.41
N LYS A 41 4.37 -11.90 -0.52
CA LYS A 41 3.08 -11.65 -1.18
C LYS A 41 1.91 -11.84 -0.22
N LYS A 42 1.02 -10.85 -0.16
CA LYS A 42 -0.25 -10.88 0.57
C LYS A 42 -1.39 -10.42 -0.34
N VAL A 43 -2.55 -11.05 -0.18
CA VAL A 43 -3.81 -10.59 -0.77
C VAL A 43 -4.64 -9.97 0.33
N LEU A 44 -5.00 -8.70 0.17
CA LEU A 44 -5.70 -7.91 1.17
C LEU A 44 -7.05 -7.48 0.65
N ASN A 45 -8.05 -7.43 1.55
CA ASN A 45 -9.36 -6.87 1.25
C ASN A 45 -9.41 -5.41 1.73
N LEU A 46 -9.60 -4.48 0.79
CA LEU A 46 -9.68 -3.04 1.05
C LEU A 46 -10.89 -2.64 1.91
N ASP A 47 -11.94 -3.47 1.96
CA ASP A 47 -13.10 -3.22 2.82
C ASP A 47 -12.77 -3.39 4.33
N ILE A 48 -11.65 -4.06 4.64
CA ILE A 48 -11.26 -4.44 6.01
C ILE A 48 -9.90 -3.85 6.39
N VAL A 49 -9.00 -3.76 5.40
CA VAL A 49 -7.62 -3.31 5.56
C VAL A 49 -7.45 -1.97 4.88
N ASN A 50 -6.93 -1.00 5.63
CA ASN A 50 -6.51 0.29 5.08
C ASN A 50 -4.99 0.27 4.84
N LEU A 51 -4.55 0.84 3.73
CA LEU A 51 -3.16 0.94 3.30
C LEU A 51 -2.82 2.40 3.05
N ASP A 52 -1.69 2.86 3.58
CA ASP A 52 -1.24 4.23 3.33
C ASP A 52 -0.34 4.23 2.09
N LYS A 53 -0.72 4.99 1.05
CA LYS A 53 0.10 5.19 -0.13
C LYS A 53 1.33 6.02 0.19
N LEU A 54 2.50 5.53 -0.19
CA LEU A 54 3.75 6.27 -0.11
C LEU A 54 3.86 7.18 -1.34
N ASP A 55 3.34 8.40 -1.23
CA ASP A 55 3.57 9.42 -2.25
C ASP A 55 5.01 9.94 -2.15
N ALA A 56 5.79 9.76 -3.22
CA ALA A 56 7.13 10.32 -3.34
C ALA A 56 7.17 11.87 -3.26
N SER A 57 6.02 12.54 -3.38
CA SER A 57 5.86 13.99 -3.34
C SER A 57 5.61 14.58 -1.94
N ARG A 58 5.50 13.76 -0.88
CA ARG A 58 5.20 14.23 0.50
C ARG A 58 6.40 14.31 1.44
N THR A 59 7.64 14.26 0.93
CA THR A 59 8.85 14.43 1.76
C THR A 59 9.22 15.88 2.07
N THR A 60 8.46 16.90 1.64
CA THR A 60 8.81 18.31 1.89
C THR A 60 7.60 19.18 2.25
N LYS A 61 7.04 19.05 3.46
CA LYS A 61 6.49 20.18 4.25
C LYS A 61 6.48 19.85 5.75
N LYS A 62 7.66 19.80 6.37
CA LYS A 62 7.82 20.23 7.76
C LYS A 62 8.74 21.44 7.72
N ASN A 63 8.10 22.61 7.68
CA ASN A 63 8.76 23.91 7.87
C ASN A 63 9.38 23.92 9.27
N TYR A 64 10.70 24.09 9.33
CA TYR A 64 11.39 24.73 10.46
C TYR A 64 11.74 26.16 10.03
#